data_AF-A0A1L4D1V0-F1
#
_entry.id   AF-A0A1L4D1V0-F1
#
_cell.length_a   1.000
_cell.length_b   1.000
_cell.length_c   1.000
_cell.angle_alpha   90.00
_cell.angle_beta   90.00
_cell.angle_gamma   90.00
#
_symmetry.space_group_name_H-M   'P 1'
#
loop_
_entity.id
_entity.type
_entity.pdbx_description
1 polymer ?
#
loop_
_entity_poly.entity_id
_entity_poly.type
_entity_poly.pdbx_seq_one_letter_code
_entity_poly.pdbx_strand_id
1 'polypeptide(L)'
;MNENIIQIKSRNELLNYSKEQLIQYFEKQNEEIKKENIELKACNKLLSDKILVIEGQIVILRNKIFRKKSEKSALNKNLNLDSKGKNSKGKKKPEKRSLLPSENYPEAAIIESHVELKELPNCTCCGNAMEDSGMTEDSEYLTVVPKEYIIIQ
;
A
#
# COMPACT_ATOMS: atom_id res chain seq x y z
N MET A 1 23.58 16.26 -10.46
CA MET A 1 24.16 15.96 -11.77
C MET A 1 25.66 15.95 -11.58
N ASN A 2 26.24 14.80 -11.26
CA ASN A 2 27.69 14.67 -11.12
C ASN A 2 28.19 14.11 -12.45
N GLU A 3 29.01 14.93 -13.10
CA GLU A 3 29.73 14.59 -14.32
C GLU A 3 30.61 13.36 -14.05
N ASN A 4 30.67 12.42 -15.00
CA ASN A 4 31.52 11.23 -14.94
C ASN A 4 32.95 11.59 -14.49
N ILE A 5 33.29 11.25 -13.24
CA ILE A 5 34.60 11.54 -12.62
C ILE A 5 35.68 10.60 -13.18
N ILE A 6 35.29 9.51 -13.82
CA ILE A 6 36.23 8.62 -14.49
C ILE A 6 36.67 9.29 -15.79
N GLN A 7 37.84 9.91 -15.77
CA GLN A 7 38.53 10.38 -16.97
C GLN A 7 38.86 9.18 -17.87
N ILE A 8 37.95 8.88 -18.81
CA ILE A 8 38.16 7.85 -19.82
C ILE A 8 39.16 8.41 -20.83
N LYS A 9 40.44 8.01 -20.71
CA LYS A 9 41.45 8.34 -21.72
C LYS A 9 41.19 7.57 -23.00
N SER A 10 41.44 8.22 -24.13
CA SER A 10 41.27 7.59 -25.43
C SER A 10 42.32 6.48 -25.63
N ARG A 11 41.98 5.45 -26.40
CA ARG A 11 42.88 4.32 -26.68
C ARG A 11 44.25 4.76 -27.24
N ASN A 12 44.27 5.85 -28.00
CA ASN A 12 45.49 6.40 -28.60
C ASN A 12 46.41 7.07 -27.56
N GLU A 13 45.85 7.63 -26.49
CA GLU A 13 46.64 8.19 -25.39
C GLU A 13 47.30 7.10 -24.56
N LEU A 14 46.60 5.98 -24.35
CA LEU A 14 47.11 4.83 -23.60
C LEU A 14 48.29 4.12 -24.29
N LEU A 15 48.37 4.18 -25.62
CA LEU A 15 49.47 3.61 -26.40
C LEU A 15 50.80 4.36 -26.23
N ASN A 16 50.76 5.63 -25.81
CA ASN A 16 51.94 6.47 -25.63
C ASN A 16 52.58 6.33 -24.23
N TYR A 17 51.99 5.53 -23.34
CA TYR A 17 52.49 5.33 -21.99
C TYR A 17 53.51 4.20 -21.91
N SER A 18 54.50 4.36 -21.02
CA SER A 18 55.36 3.23 -20.63
C SER A 18 54.57 2.23 -19.79
N LYS A 19 55.06 0.98 -19.73
CA LYS A 19 54.43 -0.09 -18.93
C LYS A 19 54.22 0.31 -17.46
N GLU A 20 55.20 0.98 -16.85
CA GLU A 20 55.11 1.42 -15.45
C GLU A 20 54.09 2.54 -15.26
N GLN A 21 54.01 3.48 -16.21
CA GLN A 21 53.03 4.56 -16.16
C GLN A 21 51.60 4.03 -16.33
N LEU A 22 51.41 2.99 -17.15
CA LEU A 22 50.12 2.33 -17.31
C LEU A 22 49.68 1.67 -16.01
N ILE A 23 50.58 0.97 -15.32
CA ILE A 23 50.31 0.31 -14.04
C ILE A 23 49.89 1.34 -12.99
N GLN A 24 50.66 2.42 -12.83
CA GLN A 24 50.33 3.50 -11.88
C GLN A 24 48.98 4.16 -12.18
N TYR A 25 48.64 4.34 -13.46
CA TYR A 25 47.36 4.92 -13.86
C TYR A 25 46.18 4.01 -13.46
N PHE A 26 46.28 2.71 -13.72
CA PHE A 26 45.24 1.75 -13.36
C PHE A 26 45.13 1.55 -11.84
N GLU A 27 46.25 1.56 -11.11
CA GLU A 27 46.25 1.50 -9.65
C GLU A 27 45.53 2.70 -9.04
N LYS A 28 45.84 3.91 -9.53
CA LYS A 28 45.18 5.14 -9.08
C LYS A 28 43.68 5.12 -9.36
N GLN A 29 43.26 4.74 -10.57
CA GLN A 29 41.83 4.61 -10.89
C GLN A 29 41.15 3.55 -10.01
N ASN A 30 41.79 2.42 -9.76
CA ASN A 30 41.24 1.39 -8.89
C ASN A 30 41.06 1.89 -7.45
N GLU A 31 41.98 2.71 -6.94
CA GLU A 31 41.82 3.32 -5.61
C GLU A 31 40.67 4.33 -5.57
N GLU A 32 40.53 5.18 -6.59
CA GLU A 32 39.44 6.15 -6.70
C GLU A 32 38.08 5.43 -6.76
N ILE A 33 37.95 4.40 -7.61
CA ILE A 33 36.75 3.57 -7.72
C ILE A 33 36.42 2.86 -6.39
N LYS A 34 37.44 2.41 -5.64
CA LYS A 34 37.24 1.77 -4.33
C LYS A 34 36.70 2.78 -3.31
N LYS A 35 37.26 3.99 -3.26
CA LYS A 35 36.80 5.05 -2.36
C LYS A 35 35.35 5.43 -2.66
N GLU A 36 35.04 5.66 -3.93
CA GLU A 36 33.68 6.00 -4.37
C GLU A 36 32.69 4.86 -4.07
N ASN A 37 33.08 3.60 -4.27
CA ASN A 37 32.23 2.46 -3.89
C ASN A 37 31.92 2.41 -2.40
N ILE A 38 32.89 2.75 -1.54
CA ILE A 38 32.68 2.80 -0.08
C ILE A 38 31.69 3.91 0.26
N GLU A 39 31.87 5.09 -0.33
CA GLU A 39 30.98 6.24 -0.13
C GLU A 39 29.56 5.97 -0.62
N LEU A 40 29.41 5.40 -1.82
CA LEU A 40 28.12 5.01 -2.39
C LEU A 40 27.41 3.96 -1.53
N LYS A 41 28.15 2.98 -1.00
CA LYS A 41 27.58 1.99 -0.06
C LYS A 41 27.09 2.64 1.23
N ALA A 42 27.86 3.59 1.78
CA ALA A 42 27.45 4.34 2.97
C ALA A 42 26.20 5.19 2.70
N CYS A 43 26.15 5.87 1.56
CA CYS A 43 25.01 6.70 1.15
C CYS A 43 23.76 5.85 0.91
N ASN A 44 23.89 4.71 0.23
CA ASN A 44 22.79 3.77 0.02
C ASN A 44 22.24 3.23 1.33
N LYS A 45 23.11 2.92 2.31
CA LYS A 45 22.66 2.49 3.63
C LYS A 45 21.83 3.56 4.33
N LEU A 46 22.28 4.82 4.30
CA LEU A 46 21.53 5.95 4.86
C LEU A 46 20.19 6.19 4.16
N LEU A 47 20.13 5.98 2.83
CA LEU A 47 18.89 6.09 2.07
C LEU A 47 17.91 4.97 2.44
N SER A 48 18.37 3.73 2.57
CA SER A 48 17.56 2.61 3.03
C SER A 48 16.97 2.85 4.42
N ASP A 49 17.76 3.38 5.36
CA ASP A 49 17.28 3.71 6.70
C ASP A 49 16.19 4.79 6.67
N LYS A 50 16.34 5.81 5.81
CA LYS A 50 15.33 6.86 5.61
C LYS A 50 14.04 6.31 5.00
N ILE A 51 14.13 5.41 4.04
CA ILE A 51 12.96 4.75 3.43
C ILE A 51 12.16 4.03 4.51
N LEU A 52 12.81 3.24 5.37
CA LEU A 52 12.16 2.51 6.45
C LEU A 52 11.41 3.43 7.43
N VAL A 53 12.01 4.58 7.77
CA VAL A 53 11.35 5.59 8.62
C VAL A 53 10.11 6.19 7.94
N ILE A 54 10.21 6.53 6.65
CA ILE A 54 9.09 7.10 5.89
C ILE A 54 7.96 6.08 5.75
N GLU A 55 8.27 4.83 5.43
CA GLU A 55 7.29 3.75 5.35
C GLU A 55 6.54 3.56 6.67
N GLY A 56 7.26 3.57 7.80
CA GLY A 56 6.65 3.53 9.13
C GLY A 56 5.70 4.70 9.38
N GLN A 57 6.10 5.91 8.98
CA GLN A 57 5.24 7.10 9.08
C GLN A 57 4.01 7.00 8.18
N ILE A 58 4.14 6.45 6.97
CA ILE A 58 3.03 6.19 6.05
C ILE A 58 2.04 5.20 6.68
N VAL A 59 2.52 4.13 7.31
CA VAL A 59 1.65 3.18 8.02
C VAL A 59 0.88 3.89 9.15
N ILE A 60 1.54 4.76 9.92
CA ILE A 60 0.88 5.55 10.97
C ILE A 60 -0.15 6.51 10.38
N LEU A 61 0.16 7.18 9.27
CA LEU A 61 -0.75 8.12 8.61
C LEU A 61 -1.94 7.40 7.98
N ARG A 62 -1.72 6.30 7.26
CA ARG A 62 -2.79 5.43 6.76
C ARG A 62 -3.67 4.96 7.89
N ASN A 63 -3.07 4.50 8.99
CA ASN A 63 -3.83 4.14 10.17
C ASN A 63 -4.61 5.35 10.70
N LYS A 64 -4.06 6.56 10.81
CA LYS A 64 -4.80 7.74 11.29
C LYS A 64 -5.95 8.14 10.37
N ILE A 65 -5.75 8.08 9.05
CA ILE A 65 -6.73 8.47 8.02
C ILE A 65 -7.84 7.42 7.92
N PHE A 66 -7.49 6.13 7.95
CA PHE A 66 -8.40 5.02 7.66
C PHE A 66 -8.90 4.24 8.90
N ARG A 67 -8.29 4.34 10.11
CA ARG A 67 -8.66 3.52 11.32
C ARG A 67 -10.03 3.77 11.96
N LYS A 68 -10.96 4.49 11.34
CA LYS A 68 -12.26 4.75 12.00
C LYS A 68 -13.50 4.60 11.14
N LYS A 69 -13.41 4.13 9.89
CA LYS A 69 -14.61 4.03 9.04
C LYS A 69 -14.89 2.67 8.39
N SER A 70 -13.91 1.79 8.15
CA SER A 70 -14.21 0.54 7.41
C SER A 70 -14.48 -0.69 8.29
N GLU A 71 -13.67 -1.04 9.29
CA GLU A 71 -13.77 -2.39 9.90
C GLU A 71 -13.56 -2.43 11.42
N LYS A 72 -14.65 -2.43 12.19
CA LYS A 72 -14.65 -3.01 13.54
C LYS A 72 -15.85 -3.94 13.69
N SER A 73 -15.71 -5.18 13.25
CA SER A 73 -16.65 -6.23 13.62
C SER A 73 -16.60 -6.45 15.14
N ALA A 74 -17.76 -6.68 15.75
CA ALA A 74 -17.91 -6.75 17.20
C ALA A 74 -17.37 -8.05 17.83
N LEU A 75 -16.83 -8.98 17.04
CA LEU A 75 -16.47 -10.34 17.47
C LEU A 75 -15.34 -10.40 18.51
N ASN A 76 -14.48 -9.38 18.60
CA ASN A 76 -13.35 -9.38 19.55
C ASN A 76 -13.66 -8.82 20.95
N LYS A 77 -14.92 -8.57 21.31
CA LYS A 77 -15.29 -8.03 22.64
C LYS A 77 -15.59 -9.07 23.72
N ASN A 78 -15.66 -10.36 23.38
CA ASN A 78 -16.03 -11.40 24.35
C ASN A 78 -14.85 -11.99 25.15
N LEU A 79 -13.62 -11.49 25.01
CA LEU A 79 -12.44 -12.07 25.70
C LEU A 79 -11.98 -11.32 26.95
N ASN A 80 -12.62 -10.24 27.38
CA ASN A 80 -12.22 -9.54 28.61
C ASN A 80 -13.43 -8.92 29.34
N LEU A 81 -14.21 -9.76 30.01
CA LEU A 81 -15.20 -9.33 31.00
C LEU A 81 -14.96 -10.06 32.31
N ASP A 82 -13.84 -9.75 32.96
CA ASP A 82 -13.68 -9.93 34.40
C ASP A 82 -12.64 -8.93 34.93
N SER A 83 -13.07 -7.70 35.19
CA SER A 83 -12.46 -6.81 36.20
C SER A 83 -13.30 -5.55 36.41
N LYS A 84 -13.74 -5.39 37.65
CA LYS A 84 -14.58 -4.31 38.20
C LYS A 84 -13.95 -2.92 38.06
N GLY A 85 -14.78 -1.88 37.91
CA GLY A 85 -14.38 -0.49 38.12
C GLY A 85 -15.53 0.51 37.99
N LYS A 86 -15.89 1.12 39.12
CA LYS A 86 -17.06 1.99 39.34
C LYS A 86 -16.97 3.36 38.64
N ASN A 87 -18.15 3.95 38.45
CA ASN A 87 -18.44 5.40 38.36
C ASN A 87 -17.78 6.21 37.22
N SER A 88 -18.49 6.33 36.10
CA SER A 88 -18.45 7.57 35.31
C SER A 88 -19.87 7.90 34.81
N LYS A 89 -20.29 9.14 35.06
CA LYS A 89 -21.56 9.72 34.62
C LYS A 89 -21.75 9.47 33.11
N GLY A 90 -22.94 9.02 32.74
CA GLY A 90 -23.26 8.41 31.46
C GLY A 90 -22.78 9.17 30.23
N LYS A 91 -21.63 8.77 29.69
CA LYS A 91 -21.40 8.87 28.26
C LYS A 91 -22.32 7.84 27.61
N LYS A 92 -23.37 8.30 26.90
CA LYS A 92 -24.14 7.42 26.01
C LYS A 92 -23.12 6.63 25.20
N LYS A 93 -23.17 5.29 25.30
CA LYS A 93 -22.34 4.42 24.45
C LYS A 93 -22.55 4.92 23.01
N PRO A 94 -21.49 5.18 22.23
CA PRO A 94 -21.68 5.60 20.85
C PRO A 94 -22.60 4.56 20.20
N GLU A 95 -23.74 5.02 19.70
CA GLU A 95 -24.66 4.18 18.93
C GLU A 95 -23.85 3.45 17.87
N LYS A 96 -24.08 2.13 17.75
CA LYS A 96 -23.34 1.24 16.86
C LYS A 96 -23.38 1.86 15.45
N ARG A 97 -22.27 2.43 15.01
CA ARG A 97 -22.17 3.03 13.69
C ARG A 97 -21.91 1.95 12.67
N SER A 98 -22.81 1.92 11.68
CA SER A 98 -22.85 1.07 10.48
C SER A 98 -22.66 -0.42 10.76
N LEU A 99 -23.76 -1.05 11.14
CA LEU A 99 -23.97 -2.48 10.93
C LEU A 99 -24.13 -2.73 9.42
N LEU A 100 -23.75 -3.93 8.96
CA LEU A 100 -24.07 -4.39 7.60
C LEU A 100 -25.59 -4.39 7.39
N PRO A 101 -26.10 -4.24 6.15
CA PRO A 101 -27.53 -4.41 5.87
C PRO A 101 -28.11 -5.70 6.46
N SER A 102 -27.41 -6.83 6.32
CA SER A 102 -27.78 -8.13 6.91
C SER A 102 -27.91 -8.10 8.43
N GLU A 103 -27.02 -7.37 9.12
CA GLU A 103 -27.04 -7.20 10.58
C GLU A 103 -28.18 -6.27 11.05
N ASN A 104 -28.59 -5.29 10.22
CA ASN A 104 -29.69 -4.38 10.53
C ASN A 104 -31.06 -5.00 10.26
N TYR A 105 -31.16 -5.88 9.26
CA TYR A 105 -32.42 -6.46 8.79
C TYR A 105 -32.29 -7.98 8.65
N PRO A 106 -32.22 -8.73 9.78
CA PRO A 106 -32.04 -10.18 9.75
C PRO A 106 -33.23 -10.94 9.15
N GLU A 107 -34.41 -10.31 9.10
CA GLU A 107 -35.62 -10.88 8.52
C GLU A 107 -35.76 -10.56 7.01
N ALA A 108 -34.87 -9.75 6.44
CA ALA A 108 -34.92 -9.43 5.02
C ALA A 108 -34.56 -10.65 4.17
N ALA A 109 -35.25 -10.81 3.03
CA ALA A 109 -34.92 -11.84 2.07
C ALA A 109 -33.53 -11.56 1.46
N ILE A 110 -32.66 -12.58 1.48
CA ILE A 110 -31.31 -12.51 0.92
C ILE A 110 -31.37 -13.02 -0.53
N ILE A 111 -30.83 -12.23 -1.45
CA ILE A 111 -30.68 -12.61 -2.86
C ILE A 111 -29.20 -12.46 -3.21
N GLU A 112 -28.54 -13.58 -3.51
CA GLU A 112 -27.15 -13.60 -3.91
C GLU A 112 -27.05 -13.54 -5.44
N SER A 113 -26.25 -12.60 -5.96
CA SER A 113 -25.99 -12.46 -7.38
C SER A 113 -24.49 -12.37 -7.64
N HIS A 114 -23.96 -13.30 -8.43
CA HIS A 114 -22.59 -13.24 -8.92
C HIS A 114 -22.52 -12.24 -10.09
N VAL A 115 -21.75 -11.17 -9.92
CA VAL A 115 -21.60 -10.12 -10.95
C VAL A 115 -20.34 -10.40 -11.75
N GLU A 116 -20.51 -10.81 -13.01
CA GLU A 116 -19.41 -11.02 -13.94
C GLU A 116 -19.34 -9.87 -14.94
N LEU A 117 -18.12 -9.45 -15.25
CA LEU A 117 -17.86 -8.49 -16.32
C LEU A 117 -18.01 -9.21 -17.66
N LYS A 118 -19.10 -8.91 -18.40
CA LYS A 118 -19.33 -9.49 -19.74
C LYS A 118 -18.26 -9.07 -20.75
N GLU A 119 -17.76 -7.85 -20.62
CA GLU A 119 -16.71 -7.29 -21.45
C GLU A 119 -15.58 -6.78 -20.54
N LEU A 120 -14.37 -7.29 -20.77
CA LEU A 120 -13.19 -6.90 -19.99
C LEU A 120 -12.74 -5.50 -20.42
N PRO A 121 -12.47 -4.59 -19.48
CA PRO A 121 -12.00 -3.26 -19.82
C PRO A 121 -10.58 -3.32 -20.39
N ASN A 122 -10.21 -2.31 -21.18
CA ASN A 122 -8.84 -2.14 -21.66
C ASN A 122 -8.00 -1.36 -20.65
N CYS A 123 -6.76 -1.79 -20.46
CA CYS A 123 -5.79 -1.09 -19.62
C CYS A 123 -5.47 0.29 -20.20
N THR A 124 -5.65 1.34 -19.40
CA THR A 124 -5.38 2.73 -19.81
C THR A 124 -3.89 3.03 -20.06
N CYS A 125 -2.98 2.19 -19.54
CA CYS A 125 -1.54 2.39 -19.69
C CYS A 125 -0.96 1.72 -20.95
N CYS A 126 -1.44 0.52 -21.31
CA CYS A 126 -0.89 -0.28 -22.41
C CYS A 126 -1.89 -0.66 -23.51
N GLY A 127 -3.18 -0.36 -23.35
CA GLY A 127 -4.23 -0.64 -24.34
C GLY A 127 -4.66 -2.09 -24.46
N ASN A 128 -3.98 -3.02 -23.77
CA ASN A 128 -4.33 -4.44 -23.78
C ASN A 128 -5.60 -4.71 -22.95
N ALA A 129 -6.36 -5.73 -23.34
CA ALA A 129 -7.50 -6.23 -22.56
C ALA A 129 -7.02 -6.69 -21.17
N MET A 130 -7.73 -6.27 -20.13
CA MET A 130 -7.42 -6.69 -18.75
C MET A 130 -7.80 -8.15 -18.56
N GLU A 131 -7.07 -8.84 -17.69
CA GLU A 131 -7.32 -10.23 -17.31
C GLU A 131 -7.81 -10.29 -15.87
N ASP A 132 -8.59 -11.32 -15.56
CA ASP A 132 -9.08 -11.54 -14.21
C ASP A 132 -7.93 -11.86 -13.24
N SER A 133 -7.82 -11.07 -12.19
CA SER A 133 -6.83 -11.25 -11.12
C SER A 133 -7.21 -12.34 -10.10
N GLY A 134 -8.44 -12.87 -10.18
CA GLY A 134 -8.99 -13.81 -9.20
C GLY A 134 -9.37 -13.16 -7.86
N MET A 135 -9.44 -11.83 -7.82
CA MET A 135 -9.89 -11.08 -6.65
C MET A 135 -11.39 -10.80 -6.75
N THR A 136 -12.15 -11.13 -5.71
CA THR A 136 -13.59 -10.88 -5.61
C THR A 136 -13.89 -9.88 -4.50
N GLU A 137 -14.94 -9.07 -4.69
CA GLU A 137 -15.45 -8.13 -3.70
C GLU A 137 -16.90 -8.49 -3.34
N ASP A 138 -17.16 -8.69 -2.05
CA ASP A 138 -18.49 -8.97 -1.54
C ASP A 138 -19.12 -7.67 -1.04
N SER A 139 -20.28 -7.30 -1.59
CA SER A 139 -21.02 -6.10 -1.20
C SER A 139 -22.50 -6.41 -0.98
N GLU A 140 -23.09 -5.81 0.07
CA GLU A 140 -24.51 -5.94 0.39
C GLU A 140 -25.27 -4.64 0.10
N TYR A 141 -26.48 -4.75 -0.46
CA TYR A 141 -27.39 -3.62 -0.64
C TYR A 141 -28.82 -3.99 -0.26
N LEU A 142 -29.60 -3.02 0.20
CA LEU A 142 -31.01 -3.19 0.57
C LEU A 142 -31.91 -2.60 -0.50
N THR A 143 -32.84 -3.40 -1.02
CA THR A 143 -33.90 -2.93 -1.94
C THR A 143 -35.24 -2.91 -1.22
N VAL A 144 -35.98 -1.81 -1.36
CA VAL A 144 -37.33 -1.66 -0.77
C VAL A 144 -38.38 -1.98 -1.84
N VAL A 145 -39.22 -2.99 -1.59
CA VAL A 145 -40.38 -3.27 -2.44
C VAL A 145 -41.57 -2.42 -1.95
N PRO A 146 -42.11 -1.51 -2.77
CA PRO A 146 -43.25 -0.68 -2.36
C PRO A 146 -44.51 -1.54 -2.18
N LYS A 147 -45.33 -1.20 -1.19
CA LYS A 147 -46.63 -1.86 -0.98
C LYS A 147 -47.67 -1.26 -1.92
N GLU A 148 -48.40 -2.11 -2.63
CA GLU A 148 -49.55 -1.71 -3.42
C GLU A 148 -50.81 -1.71 -2.54
N TYR A 149 -51.61 -0.65 -2.63
CA TYR A 149 -52.86 -0.51 -1.89
C TYR A 149 -54.03 -0.44 -2.87
N ILE A 150 -55.06 -1.26 -2.64
CA ILE A 150 -56.33 -1.18 -3.36
C ILE A 150 -57.29 -0.41 -2.47
N ILE A 151 -57.74 0.76 -2.95
CA ILE A 151 -58.78 1.54 -2.27
C ILE A 151 -60.12 1.12 -2.88
N ILE A 152 -60.96 0.50 -2.06
CA ILE A 152 -62.32 0.11 -2.44
C ILE A 152 -63.26 1.21 -1.98
N GLN A 153 -64.09 1.73 -2.89
CA GLN A 153 -65.07 2.79 -2.64
C GLN A 153 -66.49 2.22 -2.55
#